data_AF-A0A0C3AMG2-F1
#
_entry.id   AF-A0A0C3AMG2-F1
#
_cell.length_a   1.000
_cell.length_b   1.000
_cell.length_c   1.000
_cell.angle_alpha   90.00
_cell.angle_beta   90.00
_cell.angle_gamma   90.00
#
_symmetry.space_group_name_H-M   'P 1'
#
loop_
_entity.id
_entity.type
_entity.pdbx_description
1 polymer ?
#
loop_
_entity_poly.entity_id
_entity_poly.type
_entity_poly.pdbx_seq_one_letter_code
_entity_poly.pdbx_strand_id
1 'polypeptide(L)'
;MASPKILIYSATAGYRHDSIPTAITALQNLGSQHGIQFDQTEERSKFEDTFLSQFDALLFLHNSGEVLDQSGKDAFQRYLDLGGNFIGIHGASACLFTSDFYNKTLGALFDYHPPLTNATVVVEDANHPSTSHLPTRWDVEDEMYNFRSDPRTVGAVVLLSADETSYIDNGTRTHDQGSPHPLAWYQERLAGVTSTDLPLVGRSWYTSLGHLNQTWQDDTFLAHILGGIQWTLASNTTRAFNSNGNVGNSGAAPTSIAPSATGRRVEHKAYILGTVILKNDTNNLSAIFFQWKWSVVSLPELRFLGASDAVRDGTSKHDGGPVSGDVRDMKHGAEATFHRQAQK
;
A
#
# COMPACT_ATOMS: atom_id res chain seq x y z
N MET A 1 6.13 13.09 -16.65
CA MET A 1 5.45 12.54 -15.45
C MET A 1 6.53 12.23 -14.42
N ALA A 2 6.20 12.21 -13.13
CA ALA A 2 7.18 11.89 -12.10
C ALA A 2 7.61 10.41 -12.24
N SER A 3 8.81 10.08 -11.80
CA SER A 3 9.22 8.67 -11.65
C SER A 3 8.48 8.08 -10.45
N PRO A 4 7.72 6.97 -10.58
CA PRO A 4 7.09 6.31 -9.45
C PRO A 4 8.15 5.87 -8.44
N LYS A 5 7.82 6.03 -7.16
CA LYS A 5 8.72 5.71 -6.05
C LYS A 5 8.16 4.56 -5.22
N ILE A 6 8.94 3.50 -5.03
CA ILE A 6 8.56 2.32 -4.23
C ILE A 6 9.49 2.21 -3.01
N LEU A 7 8.92 1.94 -1.84
CA LEU A 7 9.70 1.59 -0.65
C LEU A 7 9.83 0.07 -0.56
N ILE A 8 11.06 -0.45 -0.63
CA ILE A 8 11.38 -1.82 -0.25
C ILE A 8 11.50 -1.88 1.27
N TYR A 9 10.69 -2.71 1.91
CA TYR A 9 10.78 -3.02 3.32
C TYR A 9 11.19 -4.47 3.53
N SER A 10 12.42 -4.71 4.00
CA SER A 10 12.99 -6.06 4.13
C SER A 10 13.29 -6.46 5.58
N ALA A 11 12.68 -5.78 6.56
CA ALA A 11 12.87 -6.13 7.97
C ALA A 11 12.38 -7.55 8.27
N THR A 12 13.12 -8.26 9.12
CA THR A 12 12.80 -9.62 9.58
C THR A 12 12.91 -9.70 11.10
N ALA A 13 11.90 -10.27 11.74
CA ALA A 13 11.87 -10.67 13.15
C ALA A 13 11.80 -12.21 13.31
N GLY A 14 11.81 -12.96 12.20
CA GLY A 14 11.87 -14.41 12.13
C GLY A 14 13.04 -14.88 11.26
N TYR A 15 12.79 -15.85 10.36
CA TYR A 15 13.79 -16.34 9.41
C TYR A 15 14.25 -15.21 8.47
N ARG A 16 15.55 -15.15 8.20
CA ARG A 16 16.14 -14.17 7.28
C ARG A 16 16.68 -14.90 6.06
N HIS A 17 16.12 -14.58 4.89
CA HIS A 17 16.53 -15.16 3.63
C HIS A 17 17.86 -14.55 3.17
N ASP A 18 18.81 -15.39 2.77
CA ASP A 18 20.12 -14.95 2.26
C ASP A 18 20.02 -14.20 0.93
N SER A 19 18.91 -14.35 0.21
CA SER A 19 18.64 -13.69 -1.07
C SER A 19 18.24 -12.21 -0.97
N ILE A 20 17.92 -11.70 0.23
CA ILE A 20 17.48 -10.30 0.43
C ILE A 20 18.41 -9.27 -0.24
N PRO A 21 19.75 -9.29 -0.02
CA PRO A 21 20.64 -8.32 -0.66
C PRO A 21 20.65 -8.41 -2.20
N THR A 22 20.59 -9.63 -2.73
CA THR A 22 20.56 -9.90 -4.17
C THR A 22 19.24 -9.40 -4.78
N ALA A 23 18.12 -9.67 -4.11
CA ALA A 23 16.80 -9.20 -4.50
C ALA A 23 16.70 -7.68 -4.54
N ILE A 24 17.21 -6.99 -3.51
CA ILE A 24 17.25 -5.51 -3.48
C ILE A 24 18.06 -4.98 -4.65
N THR A 25 19.24 -5.56 -4.91
CA THR A 25 20.09 -5.16 -6.03
C THR A 25 19.39 -5.37 -7.38
N ALA A 26 18.74 -6.51 -7.57
CA ALA A 26 17.98 -6.82 -8.78
C ALA A 26 16.82 -5.83 -8.99
N LEU A 27 16.05 -5.53 -7.94
CA LEU A 27 14.96 -4.55 -7.98
C LEU A 27 15.45 -3.14 -8.32
N GLN A 28 16.56 -2.69 -7.73
CA GLN A 28 17.16 -1.39 -8.03
C GLN A 28 17.67 -1.30 -9.48
N ASN A 29 18.27 -2.38 -9.99
CA ASN A 29 18.70 -2.47 -11.38
C ASN A 29 17.50 -2.43 -12.34
N LEU A 30 16.45 -3.21 -12.07
CA LEU A 30 15.19 -3.16 -12.82
C LEU A 30 14.59 -1.75 -12.79
N GLY A 31 14.54 -1.12 -11.62
CA GLY A 31 14.02 0.24 -11.48
C GLY A 31 14.79 1.26 -12.31
N SER A 32 16.12 1.16 -12.33
CA SER A 32 16.97 2.04 -13.15
C SER A 32 16.71 1.88 -14.66
N GLN A 33 16.37 0.68 -15.12
CA GLN A 33 16.06 0.40 -16.52
C GLN A 33 14.65 0.83 -16.92
N HIS A 34 13.70 0.83 -15.98
CA HIS A 34 12.28 1.07 -16.23
C HIS A 34 11.76 2.41 -15.68
N GLY A 35 12.63 3.27 -15.18
CA GLY A 35 12.25 4.57 -14.63
C GLY A 35 11.39 4.44 -13.38
N ILE A 36 11.76 3.54 -12.46
CA ILE A 36 11.14 3.35 -11.15
C ILE A 36 12.21 3.61 -10.10
N GLN A 37 11.93 4.50 -9.15
CA GLN A 37 12.81 4.73 -8.02
C GLN A 37 12.51 3.75 -6.88
N PHE A 38 13.52 3.04 -6.40
CA PHE A 38 13.42 2.24 -5.18
C PHE A 38 14.24 2.86 -4.06
N ASP A 39 13.59 3.15 -2.93
CA ASP A 39 14.28 3.34 -1.65
C ASP A 39 14.13 2.03 -0.85
N GLN A 40 15.01 1.80 0.12
CA GLN A 40 14.93 0.61 0.97
C GLN A 40 15.15 0.94 2.43
N THR A 41 14.48 0.20 3.31
CA THR A 41 14.65 0.31 4.76
C THR A 41 14.36 -1.02 5.45
N GLU A 42 15.03 -1.24 6.58
CA GLU A 42 14.66 -2.26 7.57
C GLU A 42 14.24 -1.60 8.90
N GLU A 43 14.22 -0.26 8.96
CA GLU A 43 13.91 0.51 10.16
C GLU A 43 12.40 0.60 10.38
N ARG A 44 11.89 -0.14 11.37
CA ARG A 44 10.46 -0.08 11.77
C ARG A 44 9.96 1.33 12.06
N SER A 45 10.80 2.19 12.65
CA SER A 45 10.44 3.58 13.00
C SER A 45 10.11 4.46 11.79
N LYS A 46 10.42 4.02 10.57
CA LYS A 46 10.05 4.71 9.33
C LYS A 46 8.60 4.49 8.93
N PHE A 47 7.89 3.54 9.54
CA PHE A 47 6.45 3.35 9.30
C PHE A 47 5.64 4.43 10.02
N GLU A 48 5.71 5.65 9.50
CA GLU A 48 4.93 6.82 9.89
C GLU A 48 4.35 7.50 8.64
N ASP A 49 3.21 8.18 8.80
CA ASP A 49 2.41 8.72 7.69
C ASP A 49 3.21 9.63 6.75
N THR A 50 4.05 10.50 7.31
CA THR A 50 4.90 11.45 6.58
C THR A 50 5.95 10.77 5.71
N PHE A 51 6.48 9.64 6.17
CA PHE A 51 7.45 8.88 5.40
C PHE A 51 6.76 8.04 4.33
N LEU A 52 5.72 7.29 4.69
CA LEU A 52 5.01 6.38 3.76
C LEU A 52 4.31 7.15 2.63
N SER A 53 3.80 8.35 2.88
CA SER A 53 3.07 9.16 1.89
C SER A 53 3.91 9.58 0.67
N GLN A 54 5.21 9.35 0.67
CA GLN A 54 6.13 9.65 -0.44
C GLN A 54 6.18 8.55 -1.50
N PHE A 55 5.60 7.37 -1.21
CA PHE A 55 5.78 6.16 -2.01
C PHE A 55 4.48 5.76 -2.71
N ASP A 56 4.56 5.56 -4.02
CA ASP A 56 3.46 5.11 -4.87
C ASP A 56 3.07 3.66 -4.58
N ALA A 57 4.02 2.86 -4.08
CA ALA A 57 3.76 1.53 -3.53
C ALA A 57 4.71 1.20 -2.37
N LEU A 58 4.26 0.35 -1.46
CA LEU A 58 5.11 -0.32 -0.47
C LEU A 58 5.34 -1.77 -0.91
N LEU A 59 6.60 -2.20 -0.92
CA LEU A 59 7.03 -3.52 -1.32
C LEU A 59 7.62 -4.25 -0.11
N PHE A 60 6.92 -5.26 0.37
CA PHE A 60 7.41 -6.16 1.43
C PHE A 60 8.20 -7.29 0.79
N LEU A 61 9.48 -7.37 1.12
CA LEU A 61 10.45 -8.28 0.52
C LEU A 61 10.98 -9.24 1.58
N HIS A 62 10.58 -10.50 1.52
CA HIS A 62 11.09 -11.56 2.42
C HIS A 62 10.91 -11.29 3.92
N ASN A 63 9.95 -10.45 4.31
CA ASN A 63 9.68 -10.15 5.72
C ASN A 63 9.35 -11.42 6.50
N SER A 64 9.55 -11.43 7.82
CA SER A 64 9.15 -12.58 8.64
C SER A 64 8.90 -12.18 10.07
N GLY A 65 7.91 -12.79 10.71
CA GLY A 65 7.55 -12.47 12.09
C GLY A 65 6.90 -11.09 12.28
N GLU A 66 6.96 -10.56 13.49
CA GLU A 66 6.30 -9.31 13.85
C GLU A 66 7.20 -8.11 13.53
N VAL A 67 7.17 -7.64 12.28
CA VAL A 67 8.09 -6.64 11.75
C VAL A 67 7.67 -5.19 12.01
N LEU A 68 6.42 -4.96 12.40
CA LEU A 68 5.87 -3.65 12.78
C LEU A 68 5.32 -3.69 14.21
N ASP A 69 5.36 -2.55 14.89
CA ASP A 69 4.59 -2.34 16.12
C ASP A 69 3.21 -1.76 15.78
N GLN A 70 2.38 -1.51 16.80
CA GLN A 70 1.03 -1.01 16.58
C GLN A 70 1.01 0.33 15.84
N SER A 71 1.89 1.28 16.19
CA SER A 71 1.98 2.56 15.48
C SER A 71 2.32 2.39 14.01
N GLY A 72 3.26 1.49 13.68
CA GLY A 72 3.62 1.21 12.30
C GLY A 72 2.51 0.53 11.52
N LYS A 73 1.76 -0.38 12.16
CA LYS A 73 0.55 -0.99 11.57
C LYS A 73 -0.52 0.05 11.29
N ASP A 74 -0.76 0.97 12.23
CA ASP A 74 -1.76 2.02 12.07
C ASP A 74 -1.38 2.97 10.92
N ALA A 75 -0.09 3.33 10.80
CA ALA A 75 0.42 4.13 9.68
C ALA A 75 0.29 3.39 8.35
N PHE A 76 0.55 2.09 8.32
CA PHE A 76 0.38 1.28 7.13
C PHE A 76 -1.10 1.17 6.72
N GLN A 77 -2.01 0.91 7.67
CA GLN A 77 -3.45 0.92 7.41
C GLN A 77 -3.89 2.27 6.81
N ARG A 78 -3.47 3.40 7.40
CA ARG A 78 -3.79 4.73 6.86
C ARG A 78 -3.23 4.95 5.46
N TYR A 79 -2.01 4.48 5.18
CA TYR A 79 -1.42 4.53 3.84
C TYR A 79 -2.32 3.80 2.81
N LEU A 80 -2.78 2.59 3.14
CA LEU A 80 -3.68 1.81 2.29
C LEU A 80 -5.04 2.49 2.14
N ASP A 81 -5.60 3.00 3.25
CA ASP A 81 -6.86 3.75 3.26
C ASP A 81 -6.79 5.04 2.45
N LEU A 82 -5.59 5.56 2.16
CA LEU A 82 -5.36 6.70 1.27
C LEU A 82 -5.21 6.33 -0.21
N GLY A 83 -5.35 5.04 -0.55
CA GLY A 83 -5.20 4.51 -1.90
C GLY A 83 -3.78 4.05 -2.23
N GLY A 84 -2.92 3.87 -1.23
CA GLY A 84 -1.58 3.33 -1.42
C GLY A 84 -1.59 1.92 -2.02
N ASN A 85 -0.60 1.60 -2.85
CA ASN A 85 -0.49 0.29 -3.48
C ASN A 85 0.47 -0.62 -2.70
N PHE A 86 0.29 -1.92 -2.84
CA PHE A 86 1.06 -2.90 -2.07
C PHE A 86 1.62 -4.04 -2.92
N ILE A 87 2.85 -4.45 -2.63
CA ILE A 87 3.54 -5.54 -3.31
C ILE A 87 4.12 -6.46 -2.23
N GLY A 88 3.83 -7.75 -2.29
CA GLY A 88 4.42 -8.75 -1.40
C GLY A 88 5.24 -9.77 -2.19
N ILE A 89 6.43 -10.11 -1.71
CA ILE A 89 7.29 -11.10 -2.37
C ILE A 89 7.77 -12.12 -1.35
N HIS A 90 7.59 -13.40 -1.68
CA HIS A 90 8.02 -14.57 -0.94
C HIS A 90 7.59 -14.51 0.54
N GLY A 91 8.55 -14.32 1.45
CA GLY A 91 8.35 -14.25 2.89
C GLY A 91 7.39 -13.14 3.35
N ALA A 92 7.00 -12.18 2.51
CA ALA A 92 5.97 -11.20 2.87
C ALA A 92 4.69 -11.83 3.49
N SER A 93 4.34 -13.07 3.12
CA SER A 93 3.23 -13.81 3.72
C SER A 93 3.51 -14.41 5.10
N ALA A 94 4.77 -14.47 5.54
CA ALA A 94 5.24 -15.03 6.80
C ALA A 94 5.43 -13.97 7.91
N CYS A 95 4.74 -12.84 7.83
CA CYS A 95 4.85 -11.75 8.79
C CYS A 95 3.48 -11.20 9.22
N LEU A 96 3.44 -10.49 10.35
CA LEU A 96 2.24 -9.79 10.86
C LEU A 96 0.98 -10.69 11.02
N PHE A 97 1.15 -11.95 11.43
CA PHE A 97 0.09 -12.97 11.50
C PHE A 97 -1.16 -12.60 12.32
N THR A 98 -1.05 -11.63 13.21
CA THR A 98 -2.15 -11.17 14.08
C THR A 98 -2.88 -9.95 13.53
N SER A 99 -2.51 -9.48 12.33
CA SER A 99 -3.03 -8.23 11.76
C SER A 99 -4.03 -8.54 10.64
N ASP A 100 -5.33 -8.47 10.95
CA ASP A 100 -6.39 -8.80 10.00
C ASP A 100 -6.34 -7.98 8.72
N PHE A 101 -6.03 -6.68 8.82
CA PHE A 101 -5.91 -5.83 7.64
C PHE A 101 -4.77 -6.27 6.73
N TYR A 102 -3.65 -6.72 7.30
CA TYR A 102 -2.49 -7.20 6.54
C TYR A 102 -2.83 -8.50 5.81
N ASN A 103 -3.47 -9.44 6.51
CA ASN A 103 -3.96 -10.67 5.89
C ASN A 103 -4.86 -10.38 4.68
N LYS A 104 -5.83 -9.47 4.85
CA LYS A 104 -6.73 -9.06 3.74
C LYS A 104 -6.01 -8.30 2.63
N THR A 105 -5.06 -7.43 2.96
CA THR A 105 -4.25 -6.66 1.99
C THR A 105 -3.41 -7.57 1.12
N LEU A 106 -2.74 -8.55 1.74
CA LEU A 106 -1.92 -9.52 1.05
C LEU A 106 -2.77 -10.56 0.31
N GLY A 107 -3.81 -11.08 0.95
CA GLY A 107 -4.76 -12.07 0.43
C GLY A 107 -4.77 -13.36 1.25
N ALA A 108 -3.59 -13.88 1.58
CA ALA A 108 -3.42 -15.06 2.43
C ALA A 108 -2.04 -15.04 3.09
N LEU A 109 -1.92 -15.64 4.28
CA LEU A 109 -0.69 -15.73 5.04
C LEU A 109 -0.09 -17.14 4.99
N PHE A 110 1.23 -17.20 5.11
CA PHE A 110 2.02 -18.43 5.09
C PHE A 110 1.61 -19.41 6.20
N ASP A 111 1.59 -20.69 5.87
CA ASP A 111 1.44 -21.79 6.84
C ASP A 111 2.73 -22.59 6.97
N TYR A 112 3.06 -23.39 5.96
CA TYR A 112 4.28 -24.18 5.86
C TYR A 112 4.66 -24.40 4.38
N HIS A 113 5.83 -24.96 4.11
CA HIS A 113 6.21 -25.45 2.78
C HIS A 113 6.94 -26.80 2.90
N PRO A 114 6.93 -27.67 1.87
CA PRO A 114 7.87 -28.79 1.79
C PRO A 114 9.30 -28.25 1.66
N PRO A 115 10.34 -29.08 1.85
CA PRO A 115 11.72 -28.66 1.56
C PRO A 115 11.85 -28.07 0.15
N LEU A 116 12.84 -27.18 -0.03
CA LEU A 116 13.20 -26.63 -1.33
C LEU A 116 13.23 -27.73 -2.41
N THR A 117 12.53 -27.50 -3.52
CA THR A 117 12.24 -28.55 -4.49
C THR A 117 12.15 -28.01 -5.91
N ASN A 118 12.36 -28.91 -6.88
CA ASN A 118 11.97 -28.63 -8.25
C ASN A 118 10.47 -28.87 -8.37
N ALA A 119 9.73 -27.85 -8.80
CA ALA A 119 8.29 -27.91 -8.98
C ALA A 119 7.89 -27.27 -10.31
N THR A 120 6.78 -27.73 -10.87
CA THR A 120 6.14 -27.06 -12.01
C THR A 120 5.09 -26.09 -11.49
N VAL A 121 5.22 -24.83 -11.87
CA VAL A 121 4.22 -23.78 -11.71
C VAL A 121 3.33 -23.73 -12.95
N VAL A 122 2.01 -23.61 -12.76
CA VAL A 122 1.02 -23.49 -13.82
C VAL A 122 0.55 -22.04 -13.92
N VAL A 123 0.49 -21.51 -15.14
CA VAL A 123 -0.06 -20.18 -15.42
C VAL A 123 -1.57 -20.27 -15.56
N GLU A 124 -2.29 -19.70 -14.59
CA GLU A 124 -3.77 -19.71 -14.56
C GLU A 124 -4.37 -18.57 -15.39
N ASP A 125 -3.69 -17.43 -15.46
CA ASP A 125 -4.05 -16.31 -16.33
C ASP A 125 -2.81 -15.82 -17.08
N ALA A 126 -2.81 -16.00 -18.41
CA ALA A 126 -1.72 -15.58 -19.30
C ALA A 126 -1.91 -14.15 -19.86
N ASN A 127 -2.93 -13.39 -19.45
CA ASN A 127 -3.14 -12.01 -19.91
C ASN A 127 -2.51 -10.98 -18.97
N HIS A 128 -2.26 -11.35 -17.72
CA HIS A 128 -1.70 -10.43 -16.74
C HIS A 128 -0.23 -10.09 -17.08
N PRO A 129 0.24 -8.84 -16.92
CA PRO A 129 1.60 -8.45 -17.29
C PRO A 129 2.71 -9.30 -16.62
N SER A 130 2.49 -9.74 -15.38
CA SER A 130 3.43 -10.62 -14.67
C SER A 130 3.50 -12.04 -15.21
N THR A 131 2.56 -12.50 -16.04
CA THR A 131 2.48 -13.90 -16.47
C THR A 131 2.39 -14.07 -17.98
N SER A 132 2.10 -13.01 -18.73
CA SER A 132 1.90 -13.07 -20.19
C SER A 132 3.10 -13.53 -21.02
N HIS A 133 4.31 -13.43 -20.48
CA HIS A 133 5.54 -13.90 -21.11
C HIS A 133 5.97 -15.28 -20.62
N LEU A 134 5.34 -15.81 -19.57
CA LEU A 134 5.70 -17.10 -18.98
C LEU A 134 5.20 -18.25 -19.87
N PRO A 135 5.93 -19.38 -19.92
CA PRO A 135 5.36 -20.59 -20.48
C PRO A 135 4.16 -21.04 -19.63
N THR A 136 3.17 -21.70 -20.25
CA THR A 136 1.97 -22.19 -19.54
C THR A 136 2.31 -23.09 -18.34
N ARG A 137 3.43 -23.80 -18.44
CA ARG A 137 4.04 -24.58 -17.36
C ARG A 137 5.48 -24.12 -17.20
N TRP A 138 5.84 -23.68 -16.01
CA TRP A 138 7.11 -23.06 -15.69
C TRP A 138 7.79 -23.86 -14.58
N ASP A 139 8.87 -24.56 -14.93
CA ASP A 139 9.64 -25.32 -13.95
C ASP A 139 10.58 -24.39 -13.18
N VAL A 140 10.54 -24.50 -11.84
CA VAL A 140 11.31 -23.67 -10.91
C VAL A 140 11.91 -24.54 -9.81
N GLU A 141 13.00 -24.08 -9.21
CA GLU A 141 13.49 -24.58 -7.91
C GLU A 141 13.11 -23.55 -6.84
N ASP A 142 12.14 -23.87 -5.98
CA ASP A 142 11.67 -22.97 -4.93
C ASP A 142 10.91 -23.73 -3.82
N GLU A 143 10.37 -23.00 -2.86
CA GLU A 143 9.52 -23.51 -1.79
C GLU A 143 8.04 -23.33 -2.15
N MET A 144 7.32 -24.45 -2.30
CA MET A 144 5.89 -24.42 -2.63
C MET A 144 5.06 -24.12 -1.37
N TYR A 145 4.91 -22.83 -1.06
CA TYR A 145 4.21 -22.34 0.13
C TYR A 145 2.76 -22.80 0.19
N ASN A 146 2.37 -23.41 1.30
CA ASN A 146 0.98 -23.59 1.67
C ASN A 146 0.50 -22.38 2.51
N PHE A 147 -0.80 -22.06 2.44
CA PHE A 147 -1.39 -20.86 3.03
C PHE A 147 -2.49 -21.18 4.04
N ARG A 148 -2.68 -20.25 4.99
CA ARG A 148 -3.68 -20.35 6.07
C ARG A 148 -5.12 -20.14 5.61
N SER A 149 -5.32 -19.61 4.40
CA SER A 149 -6.62 -19.29 3.81
C SER A 149 -6.51 -19.20 2.28
N ASP A 150 -7.64 -19.36 1.57
CA ASP A 150 -7.70 -19.11 0.13
C ASP A 150 -7.73 -17.60 -0.16
N PRO A 151 -6.75 -17.04 -0.90
CA PRO A 151 -6.74 -15.61 -1.25
C PRO A 151 -7.97 -15.18 -2.07
N ARG A 152 -8.65 -16.11 -2.75
CA ARG A 152 -9.88 -15.81 -3.51
C ARG A 152 -11.04 -15.39 -2.60
N THR A 153 -11.01 -15.76 -1.32
CA THR A 153 -12.07 -15.39 -0.35
C THR A 153 -12.16 -13.88 -0.11
N VAL A 154 -11.07 -13.15 -0.36
CA VAL A 154 -11.05 -11.68 -0.32
C VAL A 154 -11.18 -11.04 -1.71
N GLY A 155 -11.50 -11.84 -2.73
CA GLY A 155 -11.66 -11.38 -4.11
C GLY A 155 -10.35 -11.30 -4.90
N ALA A 156 -9.26 -11.90 -4.42
CA ALA A 156 -8.02 -11.97 -5.20
C ALA A 156 -8.18 -12.89 -6.42
N VAL A 157 -7.48 -12.54 -7.50
CA VAL A 157 -7.42 -13.33 -8.74
C VAL A 157 -6.08 -14.03 -8.79
N VAL A 158 -6.11 -15.37 -8.87
CA VAL A 158 -4.90 -16.19 -8.91
C VAL A 158 -4.31 -16.21 -10.30
N LEU A 159 -3.00 -16.00 -10.37
CA LEU A 159 -2.20 -15.89 -11.58
C LEU A 159 -1.35 -17.14 -11.82
N LEU A 160 -0.78 -17.69 -10.74
CA LEU A 160 0.08 -18.86 -10.76
C LEU A 160 -0.41 -19.87 -9.72
N SER A 161 -0.31 -21.15 -10.05
CA SER A 161 -0.58 -22.24 -9.13
C SER A 161 0.51 -23.31 -9.12
N ALA A 162 0.62 -24.10 -8.06
CA ALA A 162 1.54 -25.23 -7.98
C ALA A 162 0.92 -26.48 -8.62
N ASP A 163 1.66 -27.18 -9.47
CA ASP A 163 1.31 -28.55 -9.83
C ASP A 163 1.79 -29.50 -8.73
N GLU A 164 0.88 -29.86 -7.83
CA GLU A 164 1.16 -30.73 -6.67
C GLU A 164 1.63 -32.15 -7.05
N THR A 165 1.53 -32.55 -8.32
CA THR A 165 2.07 -33.84 -8.79
C THR A 165 3.56 -33.79 -9.13
N SER A 166 4.16 -32.60 -9.19
CA SER A 166 5.55 -32.39 -9.62
C SER A 166 6.57 -32.42 -8.48
N TYR A 167 6.14 -32.37 -7.22
CA TYR A 167 7.00 -32.37 -6.04
C TYR A 167 6.38 -33.21 -4.91
N ILE A 168 7.16 -33.47 -3.87
CA ILE A 168 6.71 -34.25 -2.71
C ILE A 168 6.46 -33.30 -1.53
N ASP A 169 5.21 -33.25 -1.07
CA ASP A 169 4.83 -32.64 0.19
C ASP A 169 4.36 -33.71 1.18
N ASN A 170 5.16 -33.95 2.23
CA ASN A 170 4.82 -34.86 3.32
C ASN A 170 4.19 -34.12 4.53
N GLY A 171 3.96 -32.81 4.40
CA GLY A 171 3.31 -31.99 5.40
C GLY A 171 1.83 -32.33 5.57
N THR A 172 1.27 -31.93 6.70
CA THR A 172 -0.18 -32.05 6.95
C THR A 172 -0.85 -30.72 6.70
N ARG A 173 -1.71 -30.64 5.69
CA ARG A 173 -2.53 -29.46 5.42
C ARG A 173 -3.63 -29.32 6.47
N THR A 174 -3.50 -28.33 7.34
CA THR A 174 -4.51 -27.99 8.37
C THR A 174 -5.40 -26.82 7.97
N HIS A 175 -5.07 -26.14 6.87
CA HIS A 175 -5.78 -24.98 6.35
C HIS A 175 -6.29 -25.24 4.92
N ASP A 176 -7.40 -24.60 4.58
CA ASP A 176 -7.93 -24.58 3.21
C ASP A 176 -7.42 -23.33 2.49
N GLN A 177 -6.47 -23.54 1.60
CA GLN A 177 -5.91 -22.51 0.70
C GLN A 177 -6.62 -22.44 -0.65
N GLY A 178 -7.66 -23.25 -0.84
CA GLY A 178 -8.38 -23.39 -2.10
C GLY A 178 -7.63 -24.21 -3.15
N SER A 179 -8.28 -24.34 -4.30
CA SER A 179 -7.77 -25.06 -5.47
C SER A 179 -8.05 -24.25 -6.75
N PRO A 180 -7.11 -24.19 -7.71
CA PRO A 180 -5.76 -24.75 -7.67
C PRO A 180 -4.85 -24.05 -6.62
N HIS A 181 -3.80 -24.75 -6.16
CA HIS A 181 -2.86 -24.31 -5.09
C HIS A 181 -2.23 -22.96 -5.48
N PRO A 182 -2.61 -21.82 -4.86
CA PRO A 182 -2.18 -20.52 -5.32
C PRO A 182 -0.71 -20.23 -4.99
N LEU A 183 0.05 -19.67 -5.93
CA LEU A 183 1.43 -19.21 -5.72
C LEU A 183 1.62 -17.72 -6.02
N ALA A 184 0.80 -17.13 -6.90
CA ALA A 184 0.80 -15.70 -7.15
C ALA A 184 -0.62 -15.22 -7.44
N TRP A 185 -0.95 -13.99 -7.03
CA TRP A 185 -2.26 -13.40 -7.22
C TRP A 185 -2.22 -11.89 -7.13
N TYR A 186 -3.32 -11.26 -7.52
CA TYR A 186 -3.51 -9.83 -7.38
C TYR A 186 -4.89 -9.49 -6.80
N GLN A 187 -5.00 -8.27 -6.26
CA GLN A 187 -6.28 -7.64 -5.91
C GLN A 187 -6.38 -6.31 -6.66
N GLU A 188 -7.35 -6.19 -7.56
CA GLU A 188 -7.63 -4.92 -8.26
C GLU A 188 -8.09 -3.83 -7.29
N ARG A 189 -8.77 -4.24 -6.22
CA ARG A 189 -9.13 -3.40 -5.08
C ARG A 189 -8.71 -4.11 -3.80
N LEU A 190 -7.80 -3.51 -3.06
CA LEU A 190 -7.33 -3.99 -1.75
C LEU A 190 -8.49 -4.26 -0.77
N ALA A 191 -8.61 -5.50 -0.31
CA ALA A 191 -9.61 -5.92 0.67
C ALA A 191 -9.28 -5.51 2.11
N GLY A 192 -8.03 -5.13 2.39
CA GLY A 192 -7.59 -4.67 3.71
C GLY A 192 -7.86 -3.19 4.01
N VAL A 193 -8.43 -2.44 3.06
CA VAL A 193 -8.85 -1.05 3.27
C VAL A 193 -10.08 -1.01 4.17
N THR A 194 -10.04 -0.14 5.16
CA THR A 194 -11.14 0.05 6.12
C THR A 194 -11.94 1.32 5.84
N SER A 195 -11.36 2.28 5.12
CA SER A 195 -12.08 3.49 4.71
C SER A 195 -13.15 3.20 3.66
N THR A 196 -14.34 3.76 3.86
CA THR A 196 -15.43 3.79 2.88
C THR A 196 -15.47 5.08 2.06
N ASP A 197 -14.60 6.04 2.37
CA ASP A 197 -14.74 7.42 1.95
C ASP A 197 -13.98 7.74 0.65
N LEU A 198 -13.09 6.84 0.22
CA LEU A 198 -12.36 7.03 -1.03
C LEU A 198 -13.03 6.34 -2.22
N PRO A 199 -13.18 7.06 -3.35
CA PRO A 199 -13.69 6.46 -4.58
C PRO A 199 -12.69 5.46 -5.20
N LEU A 200 -11.40 5.63 -4.93
CA LEU A 200 -10.30 4.87 -5.51
C LEU A 200 -9.50 4.15 -4.42
N VAL A 201 -9.35 2.85 -4.58
CA VAL A 201 -8.60 1.95 -3.70
C VAL A 201 -7.41 1.44 -4.48
N GLY A 202 -6.25 1.34 -3.83
CA GLY A 202 -5.03 0.83 -4.48
C GLY A 202 -5.12 -0.64 -4.85
N ARG A 203 -4.11 -1.11 -5.57
CA ARG A 203 -3.92 -2.51 -5.97
C ARG A 203 -2.98 -3.23 -5.01
N SER A 204 -3.12 -4.56 -4.94
CA SER A 204 -2.05 -5.43 -4.44
C SER A 204 -1.66 -6.54 -5.39
N TRP A 205 -0.39 -6.91 -5.36
CA TRP A 205 0.14 -8.05 -6.08
C TRP A 205 1.08 -8.85 -5.18
N TYR A 206 0.99 -10.18 -5.24
CA TYR A 206 1.82 -11.09 -4.46
C TYR A 206 2.34 -12.24 -5.30
N THR A 207 3.57 -12.67 -5.03
CA THR A 207 4.13 -13.96 -5.46
C THR A 207 4.84 -14.62 -4.29
N SER A 208 4.68 -15.94 -4.15
CA SER A 208 5.34 -16.75 -3.15
C SER A 208 6.73 -17.22 -3.58
N LEU A 209 7.10 -17.04 -4.84
CA LEU A 209 8.41 -17.41 -5.37
C LEU A 209 9.48 -16.38 -4.97
N GLY A 210 10.74 -16.77 -5.02
CA GLY A 210 11.90 -15.89 -4.84
C GLY A 210 12.90 -16.32 -3.78
N HIS A 211 12.88 -17.57 -3.28
CA HIS A 211 13.75 -18.00 -2.18
C HIS A 211 15.24 -17.81 -2.47
N LEU A 212 15.70 -18.32 -3.63
CA LEU A 212 17.12 -18.49 -3.94
C LEU A 212 17.75 -17.23 -4.54
N ASN A 213 19.06 -17.05 -4.31
CA ASN A 213 19.85 -16.03 -4.99
C ASN A 213 19.83 -16.20 -6.53
N GLN A 214 19.75 -17.44 -7.00
CA GLN A 214 19.70 -17.83 -8.40
C GLN A 214 18.39 -17.36 -9.04
N THR A 215 17.26 -17.45 -8.32
CA THR A 215 15.96 -16.97 -8.79
C THR A 215 16.00 -15.49 -9.14
N TRP A 216 16.72 -14.67 -8.35
CA TRP A 216 16.89 -13.23 -8.60
C TRP A 216 17.90 -12.89 -9.72
N GLN A 217 18.51 -13.90 -10.35
CA GLN A 217 19.37 -13.75 -11.53
C GLN A 217 18.73 -14.35 -12.79
N ASP A 218 17.55 -14.96 -12.66
CA ASP A 218 16.81 -15.54 -13.78
C ASP A 218 15.95 -14.48 -14.46
N ASP A 219 16.15 -14.29 -15.76
CA ASP A 219 15.45 -13.26 -16.55
C ASP A 219 13.93 -13.50 -16.59
N THR A 220 13.49 -14.76 -16.54
CA THR A 220 12.06 -15.10 -16.56
C THR A 220 11.40 -14.68 -15.25
N PHE A 221 12.02 -14.97 -14.11
CA PHE A 221 11.56 -14.51 -12.80
C PHE A 221 11.61 -12.98 -12.68
N LEU A 222 12.68 -12.33 -13.14
CA LEU A 222 12.78 -10.87 -13.11
C LEU A 222 11.68 -10.20 -13.97
N ALA A 223 11.33 -10.79 -15.11
CA ALA A 223 10.21 -10.34 -15.93
C ALA A 223 8.85 -10.54 -15.23
N HIS A 224 8.66 -11.64 -14.49
CA HIS A 224 7.47 -11.85 -13.66
C HIS A 224 7.31 -10.76 -12.60
N ILE A 225 8.39 -10.47 -11.86
CA ILE A 225 8.44 -9.43 -10.83
C ILE A 225 8.16 -8.05 -11.43
N LEU A 226 8.82 -7.71 -12.54
CA LEU A 226 8.61 -6.44 -13.23
C LEU A 226 7.16 -6.27 -13.68
N GLY A 227 6.54 -7.30 -14.27
CA GLY A 227 5.15 -7.24 -14.69
C GLY A 227 4.18 -7.04 -13.52
N GLY A 228 4.46 -7.65 -12.36
CA GLY A 228 3.68 -7.44 -11.13
C GLY A 228 3.78 -6.01 -10.60
N ILE A 229 5.00 -5.47 -10.57
CA ILE A 229 5.28 -4.08 -10.17
C ILE A 229 4.60 -3.09 -11.13
N GLN A 230 4.73 -3.29 -12.44
CA GLN A 230 4.14 -2.41 -13.45
C GLN A 230 2.62 -2.43 -13.40
N TRP A 231 2.00 -3.60 -13.25
CA TRP A 231 0.56 -3.72 -13.09
C TRP A 231 0.07 -3.02 -11.82
N THR A 232 0.81 -3.15 -10.72
CA THR A 232 0.48 -2.48 -9.46
C THR A 232 0.56 -0.96 -9.60
N LEU A 233 1.65 -0.44 -10.20
CA LEU A 233 1.84 0.98 -10.45
C LEU A 233 0.86 1.56 -11.49
N ALA A 234 0.29 0.74 -12.36
CA ALA A 234 -0.75 1.15 -13.30
C ALA A 234 -2.12 1.41 -12.62
N SER A 235 -2.21 1.20 -11.29
CA SER A 235 -3.35 1.66 -10.49
C SER A 235 -3.63 3.14 -10.75
N ASN A 236 -4.91 3.51 -10.79
CA ASN A 236 -5.30 4.90 -10.91
C ASN A 236 -5.02 5.73 -9.64
N THR A 237 -4.59 5.11 -8.54
CA THR A 237 -4.17 5.81 -7.33
C THR A 237 -2.69 6.21 -7.32
N THR A 238 -1.88 5.69 -8.26
CA THR A 238 -0.44 5.98 -8.36
C THR A 238 -0.22 7.46 -8.68
N ARG A 239 0.29 8.21 -7.69
CA ARG A 239 0.38 9.67 -7.75
C ARG A 239 1.38 10.18 -8.77
N ALA A 240 2.42 9.41 -9.06
CA ALA A 240 3.39 9.73 -10.12
C ALA A 240 2.73 9.90 -11.51
N PHE A 241 1.59 9.25 -11.74
CA PHE A 241 0.84 9.26 -13.00
C PHE A 241 -0.54 9.93 -12.90
N ASN A 242 -1.07 10.09 -11.68
CA ASN A 242 -2.34 10.75 -11.41
C ASN A 242 -2.25 11.72 -10.24
N SER A 243 -2.36 13.02 -10.49
CA SER A 243 -2.27 14.05 -9.44
C SER A 243 -3.36 13.96 -8.37
N ASN A 244 -4.42 13.18 -8.59
CA ASN A 244 -5.48 12.93 -7.61
C ASN A 244 -5.13 11.82 -6.60
N GLY A 245 -3.99 11.13 -6.75
CA GLY A 245 -3.49 10.19 -5.74
C GLY A 245 -3.14 10.92 -4.43
N ASN A 246 -3.58 10.38 -3.29
CA ASN A 246 -3.36 11.02 -1.98
C ASN A 246 -1.97 10.74 -1.40
N VAL A 247 -1.37 9.60 -1.77
CA VAL A 247 -0.01 9.18 -1.38
C VAL A 247 0.79 8.85 -2.63
N GLY A 248 2.11 9.00 -2.56
CA GLY A 248 3.03 8.73 -3.67
C GLY A 248 3.84 9.94 -4.09
N ASN A 249 4.71 9.73 -5.06
CA ASN A 249 5.62 10.75 -5.53
C ASN A 249 4.90 11.72 -6.48
N SER A 250 4.66 12.95 -6.03
CA SER A 250 4.05 13.99 -6.87
C SER A 250 5.00 14.60 -7.90
N GLY A 251 6.30 14.29 -7.83
CA GLY A 251 7.33 14.94 -8.65
C GLY A 251 7.57 16.42 -8.35
N ALA A 252 6.79 17.02 -7.45
CA ALA A 252 7.04 18.34 -6.92
C ALA A 252 8.07 18.24 -5.78
N ALA A 253 9.06 19.14 -5.75
CA ALA A 253 9.93 19.28 -4.60
C ALA A 253 9.07 19.42 -3.34
N PRO A 254 9.42 18.77 -2.21
CA PRO A 254 8.59 18.77 -1.02
C PRO A 254 8.37 20.21 -0.55
N THR A 255 7.17 20.75 -0.79
CA THR A 255 6.73 21.96 -0.11
C THR A 255 6.56 21.58 1.35
N SER A 256 7.42 22.11 2.21
CA SER A 256 7.32 21.95 3.66
C SER A 256 5.88 22.21 4.11
N ILE A 257 5.18 21.17 4.54
CA ILE A 257 3.88 21.33 5.18
C ILE A 257 4.16 21.95 6.55
N ALA A 258 3.88 23.25 6.68
CA ALA A 258 3.91 23.91 7.97
C ALA A 258 2.85 23.25 8.87
N PRO A 259 3.15 22.98 10.15
CA PRO A 259 2.19 22.34 11.04
C PRO A 259 0.97 23.25 11.22
N SER A 260 -0.21 22.69 11.00
CA SER A 260 -1.49 23.29 11.32
C SER A 260 -1.58 23.50 12.84
N ALA A 261 -1.29 24.72 13.29
CA ALA A 261 -1.56 25.13 14.65
C ALA A 261 -3.00 25.67 14.75
N THR A 262 -3.92 24.82 15.20
CA THR A 262 -5.16 25.28 15.84
C THR A 262 -4.80 25.90 17.18
N GLY A 263 -4.51 27.21 17.17
CA GLY A 263 -4.23 28.00 18.37
C GLY A 263 -5.04 29.29 18.36
N ARG A 264 -5.96 29.43 19.33
CA ARG A 264 -6.69 30.68 19.60
C ARG A 264 -5.71 31.86 19.67
N ARG A 265 -6.00 32.92 18.91
CA ARG A 265 -5.36 34.24 19.06
C ARG A 265 -5.60 34.75 20.49
N VAL A 266 -4.54 34.84 21.28
CA VAL A 266 -4.42 35.81 22.37
C VAL A 266 -3.49 36.89 21.85
N GLU A 267 -4.03 38.09 21.62
CA GLU A 267 -3.23 39.24 21.20
C GLU A 267 -2.38 39.73 22.39
N HIS A 268 -1.09 39.40 22.37
CA HIS A 268 -0.10 40.12 23.15
C HIS A 268 0.49 41.23 22.28
N LYS A 269 0.16 42.48 22.63
CA LYS A 269 0.83 43.67 22.10
C LYS A 269 2.30 43.64 22.55
N ALA A 270 3.21 43.34 21.64
CA ALA A 270 4.64 43.58 21.83
C ALA A 270 4.99 44.94 21.19
N TYR A 271 5.44 45.87 22.03
CA TYR A 271 6.13 47.09 21.59
C TYR A 271 7.54 46.70 21.13
N ILE A 272 7.91 47.04 19.90
CA ILE A 272 9.30 47.00 19.45
C ILE A 272 9.77 48.45 19.30
N LEU A 273 10.78 48.81 20.12
CA LEU A 273 11.59 50.02 19.98
C LEU A 273 12.42 49.95 18.68
N GLY A 274 12.61 51.11 18.05
CA GLY A 274 13.22 51.31 16.73
C GLY A 274 14.63 50.71 16.54
N THR A 275 15.13 50.63 15.32
CA THR A 275 15.76 51.79 14.64
C THR A 275 15.84 51.52 13.14
N VAL A 276 15.49 52.51 12.30
CA VAL A 276 15.84 52.51 10.87
C VAL A 276 16.73 53.72 10.63
N ILE A 277 17.97 53.46 10.21
CA ILE A 277 18.94 54.50 9.79
C ILE A 277 18.74 54.70 8.29
N LEU A 278 18.29 55.88 7.88
CA LEU A 278 18.41 56.34 6.51
C LEU A 278 19.25 57.60 6.48
N LYS A 279 20.40 57.49 5.80
CA LYS A 279 21.32 58.58 5.51
C LYS A 279 20.75 59.35 4.32
N ASN A 280 20.61 60.67 4.44
CA ASN A 280 20.58 61.51 3.25
C ASN A 280 21.31 62.83 3.52
N ASP A 281 22.29 63.09 2.66
CA ASP A 281 23.08 64.32 2.66
C ASP A 281 22.26 65.41 1.95
N THR A 282 21.90 66.47 2.69
CA THR A 282 21.85 67.89 2.28
C THR A 282 20.77 68.66 3.04
N ASN A 283 21.18 69.83 3.53
CA ASN A 283 20.42 70.77 4.35
C ASN A 283 19.22 71.36 3.60
N ASN A 284 17.99 71.16 4.11
CA ASN A 284 17.01 72.24 4.34
C ASN A 284 15.70 71.73 4.95
N LEU A 285 15.20 72.46 5.94
CA LEU A 285 13.93 72.25 6.62
C LEU A 285 12.75 72.68 5.73
N SER A 286 11.79 71.77 5.52
CA SER A 286 10.37 72.13 5.38
C SER A 286 9.48 70.92 5.66
N ALA A 287 8.44 71.13 6.46
CA ALA A 287 7.42 70.14 6.77
C ALA A 287 6.40 70.06 5.62
N ILE A 288 6.10 68.86 5.13
CA ILE A 288 4.98 68.63 4.23
C ILE A 288 4.24 67.37 4.71
N PHE A 289 3.00 67.59 5.16
CA PHE A 289 2.05 66.52 5.50
C PHE A 289 1.36 66.05 4.23
N PHE A 290 1.38 64.75 3.95
CA PHE A 290 0.44 64.12 3.02
C PHE A 290 -0.33 63.03 3.76
N GLN A 291 -1.61 63.30 4.03
CA GLN A 291 -2.62 62.28 4.32
C GLN A 291 -3.13 61.72 2.98
N TRP A 292 -3.08 60.41 2.80
CA TRP A 292 -3.88 59.74 1.79
C TRP A 292 -4.93 58.87 2.48
N LYS A 293 -6.18 59.35 2.42
CA LYS A 293 -7.39 58.55 2.62
C LYS A 293 -7.64 57.77 1.33
N TRP A 294 -7.81 56.46 1.42
CA TRP A 294 -8.53 55.70 0.41
C TRP A 294 -9.92 55.36 0.95
N SER A 295 -10.94 55.74 0.22
CA SER A 295 -12.34 55.35 0.42
C SER A 295 -12.97 55.20 -0.95
N VAL A 296 -13.43 54.00 -1.27
CA VAL A 296 -14.41 53.68 -2.33
C VAL A 296 -15.13 52.44 -1.77
N VAL A 297 -16.24 52.56 -1.05
CA VAL A 297 -17.65 52.78 -1.48
C VAL A 297 -18.15 51.71 -2.46
N SER A 298 -19.13 50.94 -1.97
CA SER A 298 -19.92 49.90 -2.63
C SER A 298 -21.02 50.47 -3.54
N LEU A 299 -21.63 49.63 -4.39
CA LEU A 299 -23.05 49.64 -4.83
C LEU A 299 -23.35 48.40 -5.75
N PRO A 300 -24.61 48.01 -6.05
CA PRO A 300 -25.23 46.79 -5.51
C PRO A 300 -25.77 45.76 -6.54
N GLU A 301 -26.46 44.75 -5.97
CA GLU A 301 -27.21 43.59 -6.48
C GLU A 301 -27.86 43.64 -7.88
N LEU A 302 -27.93 42.44 -8.49
CA LEU A 302 -28.97 42.07 -9.45
C LEU A 302 -29.52 40.67 -9.11
N ARG A 303 -30.82 40.62 -8.81
CA ARG A 303 -31.65 39.41 -8.66
C ARG A 303 -32.27 39.03 -10.00
N PHE A 304 -32.56 37.74 -10.18
CA PHE A 304 -33.68 37.29 -11.02
C PHE A 304 -34.55 36.29 -10.24
N LEU A 305 -35.86 36.41 -10.45
CA LEU A 305 -36.99 35.66 -9.87
C LEU A 305 -37.67 34.81 -10.96
N GLY A 306 -38.35 33.74 -10.54
CA GLY A 306 -39.46 33.06 -11.24
C GLY A 306 -39.22 31.55 -11.45
N ALA A 307 -39.75 30.62 -10.63
CA ALA A 307 -41.14 30.09 -10.55
C ALA A 307 -41.48 29.18 -11.76
N SER A 308 -42.16 28.02 -11.71
CA SER A 308 -43.16 27.37 -10.82
C SER A 308 -43.41 25.94 -11.37
N ASP A 309 -43.51 24.86 -10.58
CA ASP A 309 -44.71 24.18 -10.03
C ASP A 309 -45.18 22.88 -10.72
N ALA A 310 -45.77 22.02 -9.85
CA ALA A 310 -46.71 20.90 -10.06
C ALA A 310 -46.14 19.47 -10.22
N VAL A 311 -46.65 18.38 -9.63
CA VAL A 311 -47.51 18.01 -8.46
C VAL A 311 -47.87 16.50 -8.66
N ARG A 312 -48.16 15.78 -7.55
CA ARG A 312 -48.92 14.48 -7.40
C ARG A 312 -48.18 13.17 -7.70
N ASP A 313 -48.46 12.02 -7.09
CA ASP A 313 -49.29 11.53 -5.95
C ASP A 313 -48.90 10.03 -5.78
N GLY A 314 -49.23 9.37 -4.65
CA GLY A 314 -49.39 7.91 -4.65
C GLY A 314 -48.80 7.11 -3.48
N THR A 315 -49.67 6.76 -2.55
CA THR A 315 -49.55 5.95 -1.33
C THR A 315 -49.66 4.42 -1.51
N SER A 316 -49.03 3.60 -0.64
CA SER A 316 -49.59 2.45 0.16
C SER A 316 -48.47 1.49 0.61
N LYS A 317 -48.17 1.28 1.91
CA LYS A 317 -48.77 0.39 2.95
C LYS A 317 -48.75 -1.13 2.69
N HIS A 318 -48.01 -1.87 3.55
CA HIS A 318 -48.33 -3.12 4.31
C HIS A 318 -47.01 -3.88 4.62
N ASP A 319 -46.58 -3.99 5.89
CA ASP A 319 -46.94 -4.96 6.97
C ASP A 319 -46.03 -6.22 7.01
N GLY A 320 -45.56 -6.56 8.22
CA GLY A 320 -45.08 -7.91 8.55
C GLY A 320 -43.76 -7.96 9.34
N GLY A 321 -43.86 -8.09 10.67
CA GLY A 321 -42.76 -8.28 11.61
C GLY A 321 -42.20 -9.73 11.70
N PRO A 322 -41.59 -10.12 12.83
CA PRO A 322 -40.21 -10.60 12.88
C PRO A 322 -40.06 -12.12 13.06
N VAL A 323 -38.86 -12.65 12.79
CA VAL A 323 -38.46 -13.98 13.25
C VAL A 323 -37.12 -13.91 13.98
N SER A 324 -37.19 -14.33 15.24
CA SER A 324 -36.12 -14.55 16.21
C SER A 324 -35.20 -15.70 15.83
N GLY A 325 -33.94 -15.63 16.27
CA GLY A 325 -33.03 -16.76 16.31
C GLY A 325 -31.73 -16.42 17.03
N ASP A 326 -31.76 -16.48 18.37
CA ASP A 326 -30.58 -16.68 19.21
C ASP A 326 -29.90 -18.02 18.84
N VAL A 327 -28.57 -18.09 18.98
CA VAL A 327 -27.86 -19.12 19.79
C VAL A 327 -26.32 -18.97 19.64
N ARG A 328 -25.71 -18.51 20.74
CA ARG A 328 -24.49 -18.99 21.45
C ARG A 328 -23.15 -19.17 20.71
N ASP A 329 -22.21 -18.32 21.12
CA ASP A 329 -20.99 -18.66 21.90
C ASP A 329 -20.38 -20.06 21.72
N MET A 330 -19.16 -20.13 21.17
CA MET A 330 -18.09 -20.99 21.69
C MET A 330 -16.71 -20.33 21.50
N LYS A 331 -16.07 -20.05 22.63
CA LYS A 331 -14.63 -19.77 22.79
C LYS A 331 -13.83 -21.07 22.70
N HIS A 332 -12.65 -21.01 22.08
CA HIS A 332 -11.35 -21.62 22.46
C HIS A 332 -10.41 -21.36 21.27
N GLY A 333 -9.22 -20.75 21.37
CA GLY A 333 -8.22 -20.81 22.42
C GLY A 333 -7.16 -21.85 22.02
N ALA A 334 -6.20 -21.48 21.16
CA ALA A 334 -5.03 -22.31 20.87
C ALA A 334 -3.79 -21.42 20.62
N GLU A 335 -2.88 -21.43 21.57
CA GLU A 335 -1.51 -20.92 21.43
C GLU A 335 -0.68 -21.92 20.60
N ALA A 336 0.04 -21.42 19.59
CA ALA A 336 0.97 -22.22 18.79
C ALA A 336 2.42 -21.84 19.18
N THR A 337 3.14 -22.80 19.76
CA THR A 337 4.56 -22.70 20.09
C THR A 337 5.41 -23.16 18.91
N PHE A 338 6.27 -22.28 18.38
CA PHE A 338 7.18 -22.58 17.27
C PHE A 338 8.40 -23.39 17.74
N HIS A 339 8.67 -24.52 17.08
CA HIS A 339 9.96 -25.19 17.12
C HIS A 339 10.84 -24.74 15.95
N ARG A 340 12.05 -24.30 16.29
CA ARG A 340 13.09 -23.82 15.38
C ARG A 340 13.81 -25.05 14.78
N GLN A 341 13.55 -25.41 13.53
CA GLN A 341 14.44 -26.30 12.79
C GLN A 341 15.49 -25.46 12.07
N ALA A 342 16.72 -25.50 12.57
CA ALA A 342 17.89 -25.06 11.84
C ALA A 342 18.37 -26.21 10.95
N GLN A 343 18.51 -25.98 9.65
CA GLN A 343 19.31 -26.84 8.77
C GLN A 343 20.53 -26.08 8.28
N LYS A 344 21.64 -26.82 8.22
CA LYS A 344 22.99 -26.39 7.84
C LYS A 344 23.19 -26.49 6.33
#